data_AF-A0AAJ1TXI0-F1
#
_entry.id   AF-A0AAJ1TXI0-F1
#
_cell.length_a   1.000
_cell.length_b   1.000
_cell.length_c   1.000
_cell.angle_alpha   90.00
_cell.angle_beta   90.00
_cell.angle_gamma   90.00
#
_symmetry.space_group_name_H-M   'P 1'
#
loop_
_entity.id
_entity.type
_entity.pdbx_description
1 polymer ?
#
loop_
_entity_poly.entity_id
_entity_poly.type
_entity_poly.pdbx_seq_one_letter_code
_entity_poly.pdbx_strand_id
1 'polypeptide(L)'
;MIDIVKAVQQADPSLGTYVVVLRADARALDGPERLTPDAQAWIDANAPGGRLARVRVLLAPYPGAMPAERDVTVAAFADARQLAAFATTWTGDPLPEAEEP
;
A
#
# COMPACT_ATOMS: atom_id res chain seq x y z
N MET A 1 -13.98 -11.89 9.68
CA MET A 1 -13.31 -11.05 8.66
C MET A 1 -12.09 -10.45 9.30
N ILE A 2 -10.89 -10.84 8.85
CA ILE A 2 -9.67 -10.18 9.31
C ILE A 2 -9.46 -8.93 8.47
N ASP A 3 -9.13 -7.83 9.13
CA ASP A 3 -8.73 -6.61 8.45
C ASP A 3 -7.44 -6.88 7.64
N ILE A 4 -7.35 -6.38 6.41
CA ILE A 4 -6.21 -6.63 5.52
C ILE A 4 -4.89 -6.15 6.15
N VAL A 5 -4.91 -5.06 6.91
CA VAL A 5 -3.74 -4.54 7.62
C VAL A 5 -3.33 -5.51 8.72
N LYS A 6 -4.31 -6.08 9.46
CA LYS A 6 -4.03 -7.12 10.46
C LYS A 6 -3.43 -8.37 9.83
N ALA A 7 -3.93 -8.81 8.67
CA ALA A 7 -3.39 -9.97 7.97
C ALA A 7 -1.94 -9.73 7.51
N VAL A 8 -1.64 -8.53 7.00
CA VAL A 8 -0.28 -8.12 6.63
C VAL A 8 0.66 -8.11 7.83
N GLN A 9 0.26 -7.49 8.94
CA GLN A 9 1.08 -7.42 10.15
C GLN A 9 1.35 -8.79 10.77
N GLN A 10 0.41 -9.72 10.65
CA GLN A 10 0.60 -11.11 11.08
C GLN A 10 1.54 -11.88 10.15
N ALA A 11 1.46 -11.64 8.84
CA ALA A 11 2.32 -12.29 7.85
C ALA A 11 3.76 -11.75 7.87
N ASP A 12 3.93 -10.45 8.06
CA ASP A 12 5.24 -9.80 8.18
C ASP A 12 5.23 -8.71 9.28
N PRO A 13 5.54 -9.07 10.53
CA PRO A 13 5.59 -8.12 11.64
C PRO A 13 6.77 -7.14 11.52
N SER A 14 7.75 -7.40 10.65
CA SER A 14 8.89 -6.49 10.48
C SER A 14 8.50 -5.17 9.83
N LEU A 15 7.36 -5.13 9.13
CA LEU A 15 6.82 -3.92 8.50
C LEU A 15 6.36 -2.86 9.52
N GLY A 16 6.22 -3.24 10.79
CA GLY A 16 5.81 -2.33 11.84
C GLY A 16 4.34 -1.97 11.79
N THR A 17 3.96 -0.92 12.51
CA THR A 17 2.55 -0.54 12.69
C THR A 17 2.02 0.34 11.56
N TYR A 18 2.85 1.21 11.01
CA TYR A 18 2.44 2.23 10.05
C TYR A 18 2.59 1.71 8.63
N VAL A 19 1.58 0.98 8.18
CA VAL A 19 1.55 0.38 6.84
C VAL A 19 0.32 0.81 6.06
N VAL A 20 0.47 0.98 4.75
CA VAL A 20 -0.64 1.16 3.80
C VAL A 20 -0.56 0.07 2.74
N VAL A 21 -1.70 -0.57 2.50
CA VAL A 21 -1.81 -1.56 1.41
C VAL A 21 -2.17 -0.81 0.13
N LEU A 22 -1.32 -0.93 -0.88
CA LEU A 22 -1.50 -0.31 -2.18
C LEU A 22 -2.30 -1.23 -3.09
N ARG A 23 -3.25 -0.65 -3.80
CA ARG A 23 -3.92 -1.34 -4.91
C ARG A 23 -2.92 -1.54 -6.05
N ALA A 24 -3.18 -2.55 -6.88
CA ALA A 24 -2.32 -2.85 -8.03
C ALA A 24 -2.24 -1.72 -9.06
N ASP A 25 -3.26 -0.86 -9.10
CA ASP A 25 -3.40 0.31 -9.97
C ASP A 25 -3.02 1.64 -9.27
N ALA A 26 -2.35 1.58 -8.12
CA ALA A 26 -1.92 2.79 -7.42
C ALA A 26 -0.88 3.58 -8.24
N ARG A 27 -1.04 4.91 -8.33
CA ARG A 27 -0.18 5.81 -9.12
C ARG A 27 1.29 5.82 -8.69
N ALA A 28 1.56 5.37 -7.46
CA ALA A 28 2.92 5.24 -6.94
C ALA A 28 3.65 3.99 -7.44
N LEU A 29 2.98 3.06 -8.11
CA LEU A 29 3.56 1.78 -8.51
C LEU A 29 3.92 1.75 -9.99
N ASP A 30 5.14 1.30 -10.29
CA ASP A 30 5.60 0.86 -11.61
C ASP A 30 5.66 -0.67 -11.62
N GLY A 31 4.52 -1.27 -11.31
CA GLY A 31 4.37 -2.71 -11.11
C GLY A 31 4.30 -3.16 -9.65
N PRO A 32 4.13 -4.48 -9.41
CA PRO A 32 3.74 -5.04 -8.12
C PRO A 32 4.76 -4.88 -6.99
N GLU A 33 6.02 -4.63 -7.31
CA GLU A 33 7.15 -4.63 -6.37
C GLU A 33 8.07 -3.42 -6.55
N ARG A 34 7.64 -2.42 -7.33
CA ARG A 34 8.44 -1.24 -7.63
C ARG A 34 7.61 0.02 -7.53
N LEU A 35 8.19 1.03 -6.90
CA LEU A 35 7.67 2.38 -6.94
C LEU A 35 8.06 3.04 -8.27
N THR A 36 7.24 3.99 -8.72
CA THR A 36 7.64 4.91 -9.79
C THR A 36 8.83 5.76 -9.32
N PRO A 37 9.66 6.28 -10.24
CA PRO A 37 10.77 7.16 -9.87
C PRO A 37 10.34 8.37 -9.03
N ASP A 38 9.18 8.97 -9.35
CA ASP A 38 8.63 10.10 -8.59
C ASP A 38 8.19 9.70 -7.19
N ALA A 39 7.55 8.54 -7.02
CA ALA A 39 7.16 8.04 -5.71
C ALA A 39 8.38 7.67 -4.86
N GLN A 40 9.41 7.08 -5.47
CA GLN A 40 10.66 6.78 -4.79
C GLN A 40 11.36 8.05 -4.33
N ALA A 41 11.53 9.04 -5.22
CA ALA A 41 12.12 10.33 -4.87
C ALA A 41 11.32 11.06 -3.77
N TRP A 42 9.99 10.95 -3.80
CA TRP A 42 9.15 11.48 -2.74
C TRP A 42 9.41 10.81 -1.40
N ILE A 43 9.53 9.47 -1.36
CA ILE A 43 9.85 8.73 -0.12
C ILE A 43 11.22 9.17 0.39
N ASP A 44 12.24 9.22 -0.46
CA ASP A 44 13.59 9.59 -0.04
C ASP A 44 13.64 11.00 0.55
N ALA A 45 12.80 11.92 0.07
CA ALA A 45 12.72 13.30 0.57
C ALA A 45 11.84 13.47 1.82
N ASN A 46 10.72 12.74 1.93
CA ASN A 46 9.67 13.01 2.94
C ASN A 46 9.55 11.92 4.01
N ALA A 47 10.00 10.71 3.71
CA ALA A 47 9.91 9.55 4.57
C ALA A 47 11.17 8.68 4.44
N PRO A 48 12.36 9.19 4.84
CA PRO A 48 13.60 8.41 4.79
C PRO A 48 13.48 7.22 5.75
N GLY A 49 13.27 6.02 5.20
CA GLY A 49 12.91 4.80 5.94
C GLY A 49 11.62 4.14 5.46
N GLY A 50 10.85 4.84 4.62
CA GLY A 50 9.74 4.27 3.87
C GLY A 50 10.23 3.15 2.96
N ARG A 51 9.54 2.01 2.98
CA ARG A 51 9.92 0.85 2.16
C ARG A 51 8.70 0.17 1.55
N LEU A 52 8.89 -0.39 0.37
CA LEU A 52 7.90 -1.21 -0.31
C LEU A 52 8.18 -2.69 -0.03
N ALA A 53 7.13 -3.46 0.24
CA ALA A 53 7.19 -4.90 0.38
C ALA A 53 6.00 -5.56 -0.33
N ARG A 54 6.19 -6.79 -0.80
CA ARG A 54 5.10 -7.62 -1.30
C ARG A 54 4.87 -8.76 -0.31
N VAL A 55 3.65 -8.85 0.19
CA VAL A 55 3.29 -9.75 1.29
C VAL A 55 2.20 -10.69 0.81
N ARG A 56 2.39 -11.99 1.06
CA ARG A 56 1.35 -12.99 0.83
C ARG A 56 0.50 -13.13 2.09
N VAL A 57 -0.81 -12.90 1.95
CA VAL A 57 -1.78 -12.95 3.04
C VAL A 57 -2.94 -13.88 2.71
N LEU A 58 -3.56 -14.46 3.73
CA LEU A 58 -4.83 -15.16 3.60
C LEU A 58 -5.97 -14.17 3.84
N LEU A 59 -6.75 -13.89 2.80
CA LEU A 59 -7.86 -12.95 2.88
C LEU A 59 -9.14 -13.58 2.31
N ALA A 60 -10.23 -13.49 3.09
CA ALA A 60 -11.55 -13.84 2.61
C ALA A 60 -12.09 -12.69 1.73
N PRO A 61 -12.58 -12.96 0.51
CA PRO A 61 -13.07 -11.91 -0.39
C PRO A 61 -14.33 -11.19 0.13
N TYR A 62 -15.12 -11.88 0.96
CA TYR A 62 -16.31 -11.33 1.63
C TYR A 62 -16.61 -12.12 2.92
N PRO A 63 -17.44 -11.59 3.84
CA PRO A 63 -17.81 -12.27 5.06
C PRO A 63 -18.40 -13.66 4.81
N GLY A 64 -17.87 -14.70 5.47
CA GLY A 64 -18.31 -16.08 5.32
C GLY A 64 -17.65 -16.86 4.17
N ALA A 65 -16.88 -16.21 3.29
CA ALA A 65 -16.09 -16.89 2.27
C ALA A 65 -14.86 -17.61 2.89
N MET A 66 -14.41 -18.67 2.21
CA MET A 66 -13.16 -19.33 2.55
C MET A 66 -11.97 -18.40 2.23
N PRO A 67 -11.02 -18.18 3.16
CA PRO A 67 -9.84 -17.37 2.89
C PRO A 67 -9.00 -17.96 1.75
N ALA A 68 -8.49 -17.10 0.88
CA ALA A 68 -7.58 -17.47 -0.19
C ALA A 68 -6.27 -16.68 -0.08
N GLU A 69 -5.18 -17.26 -0.56
CA GLU A 69 -3.89 -16.58 -0.63
C GLU A 69 -3.95 -15.44 -1.65
N ARG A 70 -3.48 -14.26 -1.26
CA ARG A 70 -3.31 -13.10 -2.13
C ARG A 70 -2.00 -12.40 -1.85
N ASP A 71 -1.31 -12.04 -2.91
CA ASP A 71 -0.15 -11.16 -2.83
C ASP A 71 -0.61 -9.71 -2.84
N VAL A 72 -0.21 -8.95 -1.83
CA VAL A 72 -0.54 -7.54 -1.65
C VAL A 72 0.73 -6.71 -1.59
N THR A 73 0.68 -5.52 -2.16
CA THR A 73 1.80 -4.58 -2.12
C THR A 73 1.60 -3.61 -0.97
N VAL A 74 2.62 -3.42 -0.14
CA VAL A 74 2.54 -2.69 1.12
C VAL A 74 3.66 -1.68 1.18
N ALA A 75 3.32 -0.42 1.47
CA ALA A 75 4.30 0.59 1.85
C ALA A 75 4.31 0.75 3.38
N ALA A 76 5.48 0.61 3.99
CA ALA A 76 5.69 0.72 5.43
C ALA A 76 6.47 2.00 5.76
N PHE A 77 6.13 2.65 6.87
CA PHE A 77 6.68 3.94 7.29
C PHE A 77 7.12 3.91 8.76
N ALA A 78 7.97 4.87 9.16
CA ALA A 78 8.44 4.95 10.53
C ALA A 78 7.37 5.50 11.49
N ASP A 79 6.49 6.38 11.00
CA ASP A 79 5.46 7.03 11.80
C ASP A 79 4.17 7.32 11.01
N ALA A 80 3.11 7.65 11.74
CA ALA A 80 1.79 7.93 11.18
C ALA A 80 1.76 9.17 10.26
N ARG A 81 2.61 10.18 10.51
CA ARG A 81 2.63 11.41 9.70
C ARG A 81 3.20 11.11 8.31
N GLN A 82 4.29 10.34 8.24
CA GLN A 82 4.85 9.89 6.96
C GLN A 82 3.84 9.07 6.16
N LEU A 83 3.16 8.11 6.81
CA LEU A 83 2.11 7.32 6.18
C LEU A 83 0.98 8.21 5.64
N ALA A 84 0.47 9.12 6.45
CA ALA A 84 -0.64 9.99 6.06
C ALA A 84 -0.25 10.91 4.88
N ALA A 85 0.96 11.46 4.91
CA ALA A 85 1.49 12.28 3.83
C ALA A 85 1.63 11.47 2.52
N PHE A 86 2.13 10.23 2.61
CA PHE A 86 2.24 9.34 1.46
C PHE A 86 0.86 9.00 0.89
N ALA A 87 -0.08 8.55 1.74
CA ALA A 87 -1.43 8.20 1.31
C ALA A 87 -2.13 9.38 0.62
N THR A 88 -2.03 10.58 1.20
CA THR A 88 -2.59 11.80 0.58
C THR A 88 -1.96 12.10 -0.79
N THR A 89 -0.66 11.84 -0.93
CA THR A 89 0.11 12.15 -2.15
C THR A 89 0.09 11.03 -3.18
N TRP A 90 -0.38 9.83 -2.85
CA TRP A 90 -0.21 8.68 -3.77
C TRP A 90 -1.42 7.76 -3.84
N THR A 91 -2.37 7.86 -2.91
CA THR A 91 -3.59 7.04 -2.87
C THR A 91 -4.87 7.86 -2.90
N GLY A 92 -4.79 9.17 -3.20
CA GLY A 92 -5.95 10.01 -3.47
C GLY A 92 -6.69 9.59 -4.75
N ASP A 93 -7.95 10.03 -4.89
CA ASP A 93 -8.81 9.71 -6.04
C ASP A 93 -8.08 9.94 -7.37
N PRO A 94 -8.30 9.08 -8.39
CA PRO A 94 -7.91 9.41 -9.75
C PRO A 94 -8.47 10.79 -10.11
N LEU A 95 -7.65 11.63 -10.77
CA LEU A 95 -8.16 12.86 -11.37
C LEU A 95 -9.42 12.48 -12.17
N PRO A 96 -10.54 13.21 -12.04
CA PRO A 96 -11.73 12.93 -12.85
C PRO A 96 -11.28 12.87 -14.32
N GLU A 97 -11.65 11.80 -15.02
CA GLU A 97 -11.40 11.67 -16.45
C GLU A 97 -11.85 12.97 -17.11
N ALA A 98 -10.94 13.63 -17.82
CA ALA A 98 -11.25 14.84 -18.54
C ALA A 98 -12.44 14.52 -19.44
N GLU A 99 -13.56 15.20 -19.19
CA GLU A 99 -14.79 15.12 -19.96
C GLU A 99 -14.41 15.35 -21.43
N GLU A 100 -14.38 14.28 -22.22
CA GLU A 100 -14.06 14.36 -23.64
C GLU A 100 -15.15 15.20 -24.33
N PRO A 101 -14.78 16.19 -25.17
CA PRO A 101 -15.72 17.14 -25.77
C PRO A 101 -16.65 16.55 -26.84
#